data_AF-A0A0H5R2P3-F1
#
_entry.id   AF-A0A0H5R2P3-F1
#
_cell.length_a   1.000
_cell.length_b   1.000
_cell.length_c   1.000
_cell.angle_alpha   90.00
_cell.angle_beta   90.00
_cell.angle_gamma   90.00
#
_symmetry.space_group_name_H-M   'P 1'
#
loop_
_entity.id
_entity.type
_entity.pdbx_description
1 polymer ?
#
loop_
_entity_poly.entity_id
_entity_poly.type
_entity_poly.pdbx_seq_one_letter_code
_entity_poly.pdbx_strand_id
1 'polypeptide(L)'
;LRLLHLQDQYSTPDFELKRVDALSSIVAAAPDLLVPVLIEAFFARDYTICCRLLILDVLAKAAQDLAGTREKTDLLPMPKHRPVLLPIEPVHHTPKIVQARIESSTRRWGSIVRPTESLTVNGFSPYARSFLLPLLKRVDDAGLNFHLFSEDSIILVRLLQVGGIIIECAMNIPDSHEMSFALLDFIWYVRDHSKAAVRKAALFALSRILLAHPSYVLNRHNTITMSDVRSWLYTTQFSDPVSEVRDFSRICMNAIPNGGL
;
A
#
# COMPACT_ATOMS: atom_id res chain seq x y z
N LEU A 1 7.52 -14.17 17.14
CA LEU A 1 6.04 -14.23 17.29
C LEU A 1 5.57 -15.68 17.26
N ARG A 2 4.92 -16.20 18.33
CA ARG A 2 4.41 -17.60 18.34
C ARG A 2 3.39 -17.89 17.23
N LEU A 3 2.56 -16.89 16.89
CA LEU A 3 1.57 -16.97 15.80
C LEU A 3 2.20 -17.26 14.42
N LEU A 4 3.46 -16.88 14.21
CA LEU A 4 4.15 -17.13 12.93
C LEU A 4 4.42 -18.62 12.69
N HIS A 5 4.54 -19.40 13.75
CA HIS A 5 4.81 -20.84 13.71
C HIS A 5 3.54 -21.68 13.95
N LEU A 6 2.38 -21.04 14.07
CA LEU A 6 1.13 -21.75 14.34
C LEU A 6 0.73 -22.59 13.12
N GLN A 7 0.51 -23.88 13.33
CA GLN A 7 0.10 -24.83 12.28
C GLN A 7 -1.37 -25.20 12.44
N ASP A 8 -2.02 -25.54 11.32
CA ASP A 8 -3.40 -26.02 11.33
C ASP A 8 -3.47 -27.48 11.77
N GLN A 9 -3.62 -27.71 13.07
CA GLN A 9 -3.73 -29.06 13.64
C GLN A 9 -5.15 -29.64 13.55
N TYR A 10 -6.15 -28.81 13.24
CA TYR A 10 -7.56 -29.15 13.38
C TYR A 10 -8.38 -28.93 12.10
N SER A 11 -7.73 -28.73 10.96
CA SER A 11 -8.39 -28.42 9.67
C SER A 11 -9.37 -27.25 9.80
N THR A 12 -8.92 -26.18 10.47
CA THR A 12 -9.75 -25.02 10.76
C THR A 12 -10.08 -24.33 9.43
N PRO A 13 -11.37 -24.05 9.14
CA PRO A 13 -11.73 -23.37 7.90
C PRO A 13 -11.06 -22.00 7.86
N ASP A 14 -10.46 -21.65 6.71
CA ASP A 14 -9.76 -20.40 6.48
C ASP A 14 -8.64 -20.11 7.51
N PHE A 15 -8.00 -21.15 8.04
CA PHE A 15 -6.93 -21.02 9.03
C PHE A 15 -5.84 -20.02 8.59
N GLU A 16 -5.37 -20.17 7.35
CA GLU A 16 -4.31 -19.32 6.79
C GLU A 16 -4.73 -17.86 6.70
N LEU A 17 -5.97 -17.59 6.28
CA LEU A 17 -6.53 -16.24 6.22
C LEU A 17 -6.65 -15.63 7.62
N LYS A 18 -7.20 -16.38 8.58
CA LYS A 18 -7.31 -15.95 9.98
C LYS A 18 -5.93 -15.70 10.61
N ARG A 19 -4.94 -16.50 10.25
CA ARG A 19 -3.55 -16.35 10.72
C ARG A 19 -2.95 -15.05 10.19
N VAL A 20 -3.10 -14.76 8.90
CA VAL A 20 -2.65 -13.50 8.29
C VAL A 20 -3.37 -12.31 8.93
N ASP A 21 -4.69 -12.35 9.06
CA ASP A 21 -5.49 -11.26 9.63
C ASP A 21 -5.15 -10.98 11.10
N ALA A 22 -4.94 -12.03 11.90
CA ALA A 22 -4.53 -11.88 13.29
C ALA A 22 -3.13 -11.25 13.38
N LEU A 23 -2.18 -11.75 12.59
CA LEU A 23 -0.81 -11.21 12.55
C LEU A 23 -0.79 -9.76 12.05
N SER A 24 -1.51 -9.43 10.97
CA SER A 24 -1.55 -8.07 10.42
C SER A 24 -2.20 -7.09 11.39
N SER A 25 -3.27 -7.49 12.08
CA SER A 25 -3.93 -6.67 13.10
C SER A 25 -3.00 -6.36 14.27
N ILE A 26 -2.23 -7.35 14.72
CA ILE A 26 -1.25 -7.18 15.79
C ILE A 26 -0.10 -6.25 15.34
N VAL A 27 0.39 -6.41 14.11
CA VAL A 27 1.42 -5.53 13.54
C VAL A 27 0.92 -4.09 13.38
N ALA A 28 -0.31 -3.91 12.90
CA ALA A 28 -0.93 -2.59 12.77
C ALA A 28 -1.15 -1.91 14.14
N ALA A 29 -1.37 -2.68 15.21
CA ALA A 29 -1.52 -2.15 16.56
C ALA A 29 -0.18 -1.71 17.20
N ALA A 30 0.95 -2.31 16.82
CA ALA A 30 2.28 -1.96 17.33
C ALA A 30 3.39 -2.03 16.25
N PRO A 31 3.38 -1.14 15.25
CA PRO A 31 4.30 -1.23 14.11
C PRO A 31 5.77 -1.07 14.50
N ASP A 32 6.08 -0.12 15.39
CA ASP A 32 7.47 0.18 15.82
C ASP A 32 8.16 -1.01 16.46
N LEU A 33 7.41 -1.85 17.18
CA LEU A 33 7.95 -3.02 17.86
C LEU A 33 8.06 -4.21 16.92
N LEU A 34 7.03 -4.45 16.10
CA LEU A 34 6.86 -5.72 15.41
C LEU A 34 7.44 -5.72 14.00
N VAL A 35 7.46 -4.60 13.30
CA VAL A 35 8.03 -4.51 11.95
C VAL A 35 9.54 -4.85 11.96
N PRO A 36 10.38 -4.28 12.85
CA PRO A 36 11.78 -4.66 12.90
C PRO A 36 11.97 -6.14 13.23
N VAL A 37 11.19 -6.68 14.16
CA VAL A 37 11.25 -8.10 14.55
C VAL A 37 10.88 -9.03 13.38
N LEU A 38 9.87 -8.67 12.59
CA LEU A 38 9.48 -9.44 11.41
C LEU A 38 10.52 -9.37 10.31
N ILE A 39 11.12 -8.20 10.08
CA ILE A 39 12.19 -8.04 9.08
C ILE A 39 13.44 -8.84 9.50
N GLU A 40 13.81 -8.82 10.79
CA GLU A 40 14.89 -9.69 11.28
C GLU A 40 14.54 -11.17 11.09
N ALA A 41 13.31 -11.57 11.39
CA ALA A 41 12.85 -12.95 11.16
C ALA A 41 12.86 -13.34 9.67
N PHE A 42 12.59 -12.40 8.75
CA PHE A 42 12.65 -12.64 7.31
C PHE A 42 14.07 -13.01 6.86
N PHE A 43 15.09 -12.31 7.38
CA PHE A 43 16.49 -12.56 7.06
C PHE A 43 17.16 -13.64 7.93
N ALA A 44 16.53 -14.02 9.04
CA ALA A 44 17.07 -15.04 9.94
C ALA A 44 17.15 -16.42 9.29
N ARG A 45 18.09 -17.23 9.80
CA ARG A 45 18.46 -18.54 9.25
C ARG A 45 17.39 -19.62 9.45
N ASP A 46 16.66 -19.54 10.54
CA ASP A 46 15.82 -20.64 11.05
C ASP A 46 14.37 -20.62 10.54
N TYR A 47 14.09 -19.78 9.53
CA TYR A 47 12.76 -19.65 8.94
C TYR A 47 12.67 -20.38 7.60
N THR A 48 11.48 -20.90 7.29
CA THR A 48 11.18 -21.54 6.01
C THR A 48 10.77 -20.51 4.96
N ILE A 49 10.77 -20.90 3.68
CA ILE A 49 10.26 -20.07 2.57
C ILE A 49 8.81 -19.64 2.84
N CYS A 50 7.95 -20.57 3.29
CA CYS A 50 6.56 -20.26 3.64
C CYS A 50 6.45 -19.20 4.74
N CYS A 51 7.31 -19.25 5.77
CA CYS A 51 7.34 -18.22 6.81
C CYS A 51 7.73 -16.85 6.24
N ARG A 52 8.72 -16.80 5.34
CA ARG A 52 9.15 -15.55 4.70
C ARG A 52 8.04 -14.93 3.83
N LEU A 53 7.32 -15.76 3.07
CA LEU A 53 6.15 -15.32 2.31
C LEU A 53 5.05 -14.79 3.24
N LEU A 54 4.77 -15.49 4.34
CA LEU A 54 3.81 -15.04 5.36
C LEU A 54 4.21 -13.69 5.97
N ILE A 55 5.50 -13.48 6.26
CA ILE A 55 6.00 -12.19 6.76
C ILE A 55 5.70 -11.07 5.77
N LEU A 56 6.00 -11.28 4.48
CA LEU A 56 5.72 -10.30 3.43
C LEU A 56 4.21 -10.00 3.32
N ASP A 57 3.36 -11.03 3.41
CA ASP A 57 1.89 -10.89 3.39
C ASP A 57 1.37 -10.05 4.55
N VAL A 58 1.87 -10.34 5.76
CA VAL A 58 1.51 -9.63 6.98
C VAL A 58 1.93 -8.17 6.93
N LEU A 59 3.14 -7.87 6.43
CA LEU A 59 3.63 -6.49 6.27
C LEU A 59 2.78 -5.71 5.26
N ALA A 60 2.45 -6.31 4.12
CA ALA A 60 1.59 -5.68 3.12
C ALA A 60 0.18 -5.41 3.67
N LYS A 61 -0.42 -6.41 4.33
CA LYS A 61 -1.76 -6.30 4.91
C LYS A 61 -1.82 -5.25 6.01
N ALA A 62 -0.82 -5.21 6.89
CA ALA A 62 -0.72 -4.22 7.96
C ALA A 62 -0.54 -2.80 7.41
N ALA A 63 0.27 -2.62 6.35
CA ALA A 63 0.42 -1.32 5.68
C ALA A 63 -0.92 -0.82 5.11
N GLN A 64 -1.70 -1.71 4.47
CA GLN A 64 -3.04 -1.39 3.96
C GLN A 64 -4.03 -1.04 5.07
N ASP A 65 -4.00 -1.76 6.19
CA ASP A 65 -4.85 -1.49 7.36
C ASP A 65 -4.51 -0.13 7.99
N LEU A 66 -3.22 0.21 8.10
CA LEU A 66 -2.75 1.52 8.59
C LEU A 66 -3.07 2.68 7.65
N ALA A 67 -3.00 2.44 6.33
CA ALA A 67 -3.28 3.46 5.32
C ALA A 67 -4.78 3.73 5.13
N GLY A 68 -5.65 2.90 5.72
CA GLY A 68 -7.10 3.01 5.52
C GLY A 68 -7.54 2.67 4.09
N THR A 69 -6.68 1.99 3.31
CA THR A 69 -6.93 1.61 1.90
C THR A 69 -7.87 0.41 1.78
N ARG A 70 -8.38 -0.11 2.90
CA ARG A 70 -9.37 -1.18 2.90
C ARG A 70 -10.66 -0.62 2.29
N GLU A 71 -11.18 -1.29 1.25
CA GLU A 71 -12.56 -1.08 0.81
C GLU A 71 -13.43 -1.14 2.08
N LYS A 72 -14.17 -0.07 2.35
CA LYS A 72 -15.22 -0.05 3.37
C LYS A 72 -16.31 -1.03 2.91
N THR A 73 -16.04 -2.33 2.99
CA THR A 73 -17.04 -3.38 2.91
C THR A 73 -17.87 -3.27 4.18
N ASP A 74 -18.98 -2.53 4.07
CA ASP A 74 -20.23 -2.68 4.82
C ASP A 74 -20.15 -3.00 6.31
N LEU A 75 -19.29 -2.28 7.06
CA LEU A 75 -19.67 -1.96 8.43
C LEU A 75 -20.61 -0.77 8.34
N LEU A 76 -21.91 -1.07 8.33
CA LEU A 76 -22.99 -0.12 8.62
C LEU A 76 -22.49 0.84 9.70
N PRO A 77 -22.57 2.16 9.51
CA PRO A 77 -22.24 3.10 10.57
C PRO A 77 -23.11 2.75 11.77
N MET A 78 -22.52 2.20 12.84
CA MET A 78 -23.22 2.12 14.10
C MET A 78 -23.67 3.55 14.41
N PRO A 79 -24.97 3.80 14.64
CA PRO A 79 -25.45 5.14 14.90
C PRO A 79 -24.77 5.62 16.17
N LYS A 80 -23.89 6.61 16.04
CA LYS A 80 -23.35 7.35 17.18
C LYS A 80 -24.56 7.81 17.98
N HIS A 81 -24.72 7.29 19.19
CA HIS A 81 -25.77 7.69 20.11
C HIS A 81 -25.78 9.22 20.18
N ARG A 82 -26.79 9.85 19.58
CA ARG A 82 -27.12 11.24 19.94
C ARG A 82 -27.58 11.18 21.40
N PRO A 83 -27.07 12.04 22.29
CA PRO A 83 -27.74 12.22 23.57
C PRO A 83 -29.18 12.66 23.26
N VAL A 84 -30.15 11.95 23.83
CA VAL A 84 -31.56 12.31 23.78
C VAL A 84 -31.68 13.62 24.55
N LEU A 85 -31.74 14.75 23.84
CA LEU A 85 -32.19 16.01 24.41
C LEU A 85 -33.68 15.84 24.69
N LEU A 86 -34.05 15.85 25.97
CA LEU A 86 -35.45 15.91 26.39
C LEU A 86 -36.12 17.14 25.76
N PRO A 87 -37.38 17.05 25.33
CA PRO A 87 -38.10 18.21 24.81
C PRO A 87 -38.26 19.24 25.93
N ILE A 88 -37.47 20.30 25.90
CA ILE A 88 -37.81 21.52 26.61
C ILE A 88 -38.88 22.17 25.75
N GLU A 89 -40.12 22.16 26.22
CA GLU A 89 -41.18 22.93 25.57
C GLU A 89 -40.77 24.42 25.59
N PRO A 90 -40.69 25.08 24.42
CA PRO A 90 -40.33 26.48 24.38
C PRO A 90 -41.47 27.29 24.97
N VAL A 91 -41.17 28.02 26.04
CA VAL A 91 -42.02 29.08 26.58
C VAL A 91 -42.20 30.14 25.49
N HIS A 92 -43.25 29.96 24.70
CA HIS A 92 -44.27 30.95 24.39
C HIS A 92 -43.86 32.35 23.85
N HIS A 93 -44.30 32.55 22.60
CA HIS A 93 -44.66 33.80 21.90
C HIS A 93 -43.54 34.74 21.43
N THR A 94 -42.86 34.36 20.35
CA THR A 94 -42.34 35.36 19.39
C THR A 94 -43.49 35.83 18.47
N PRO A 95 -43.77 37.13 18.34
CA PRO A 95 -44.79 37.63 17.43
C PRO A 95 -44.49 37.21 15.98
N LYS A 96 -45.50 36.74 15.23
CA LYS A 96 -45.35 36.28 13.84
C LYS A 96 -44.67 37.30 12.92
N ILE A 97 -44.80 38.59 13.23
CA ILE A 97 -44.19 39.71 12.52
C ILE A 97 -42.65 39.64 12.60
N VAL A 98 -42.10 39.18 13.72
CA VAL A 98 -40.65 39.05 13.93
C VAL A 98 -40.09 37.87 13.13
N GLN A 99 -40.81 36.73 13.11
CA GLN A 99 -40.44 35.57 12.29
C GLN A 99 -40.48 35.89 10.79
N ALA A 100 -41.53 36.57 10.31
CA ALA A 100 -41.63 37.00 8.92
C ALA A 100 -40.52 37.99 8.51
N ARG A 101 -40.06 38.83 9.45
CA ARG A 101 -38.95 39.78 9.21
C ARG A 101 -37.60 39.07 9.18
N ILE A 102 -37.41 38.07 10.05
CA ILE A 102 -36.20 37.22 10.04
C ILE A 102 -36.15 36.39 8.76
N GLU A 103 -37.27 35.83 8.30
CA GLU A 103 -37.36 35.02 7.08
C GLU A 103 -37.17 35.84 5.80
N SER A 104 -37.68 37.07 5.76
CA SER A 104 -37.48 37.99 4.62
C SER A 104 -36.11 38.67 4.61
N SER A 105 -35.43 38.78 5.76
CA SER A 105 -34.13 39.43 5.87
C SER A 105 -32.93 38.48 5.91
N THR A 106 -33.15 37.16 6.04
CA THR A 106 -32.05 36.19 6.10
C THR A 106 -31.97 35.40 4.81
N ARG A 107 -31.00 35.75 3.97
CA ARG A 107 -30.56 34.89 2.86
C ARG A 107 -29.93 33.65 3.49
N ARG A 108 -30.71 32.60 3.68
CA ARG A 108 -30.23 31.31 4.20
C ARG A 108 -29.37 30.67 3.11
N TRP A 109 -28.08 30.97 3.14
CA TRP A 109 -27.10 30.16 2.42
C TRP A 109 -27.16 28.78 3.06
N GLY A 110 -27.76 27.84 2.33
CA GLY A 110 -27.82 26.45 2.76
C GLY A 110 -26.40 25.93 2.89
N SER A 111 -25.85 25.98 4.10
CA SER A 111 -24.76 25.09 4.48
C SER A 111 -25.39 23.71 4.61
N ILE A 112 -25.67 23.09 3.47
CA ILE A 112 -25.60 21.64 3.40
C ILE A 112 -24.15 21.36 3.78
N VAL A 113 -23.93 21.07 5.06
CA VAL A 113 -22.70 20.43 5.51
C VAL A 113 -22.74 19.08 4.83
N ARG A 114 -22.23 19.04 3.59
CA ARG A 114 -21.80 17.78 3.00
C ARG A 114 -20.88 17.18 4.06
N PRO A 115 -21.07 15.91 4.45
CA PRO A 115 -20.11 15.24 5.31
C PRO A 115 -18.76 15.50 4.68
N THR A 116 -17.96 16.37 5.29
CA THR A 116 -16.59 16.54 4.85
C THR A 116 -16.02 15.19 5.16
N GLU A 117 -15.70 14.41 4.13
CA GLU A 117 -14.94 13.19 4.29
C GLU A 117 -13.78 13.58 5.20
N SER A 118 -13.78 13.04 6.43
CA SER A 118 -12.76 13.38 7.39
C SER A 118 -11.45 13.13 6.68
N LEU A 119 -10.63 14.17 6.52
CA LEU A 119 -9.27 14.07 6.03
C LEU A 119 -8.52 13.22 7.06
N THR A 120 -8.70 11.91 6.99
CA THR A 120 -8.05 10.97 7.88
C THR A 120 -6.59 10.98 7.48
N VAL A 121 -5.76 11.48 8.39
CA VAL A 121 -4.31 11.40 8.22
C VAL A 121 -3.96 9.92 8.03
N ASN A 122 -3.19 9.64 6.98
CA ASN A 122 -2.75 8.29 6.68
C ASN A 122 -1.93 7.74 7.87
N GLY A 123 -2.47 6.75 8.58
CA GLY A 123 -1.86 6.16 9.77
C GLY A 123 -0.56 5.40 9.48
N PHE A 124 -0.31 5.08 8.21
CA PHE A 124 0.93 4.45 7.74
C PHE A 124 2.10 5.44 7.61
N SER A 125 1.81 6.74 7.49
CA SER A 125 2.80 7.81 7.26
C SER A 125 4.08 7.70 8.13
N PRO A 126 3.99 7.63 9.48
CA PRO A 126 5.19 7.58 10.31
C PRO A 126 6.00 6.29 10.18
N TYR A 127 5.42 5.21 9.62
CA TYR A 127 6.04 3.90 9.55
C TYR A 127 6.48 3.50 8.14
N ALA A 128 6.14 4.28 7.10
CA ALA A 128 6.32 3.88 5.71
C ALA A 128 7.76 3.43 5.38
N ARG A 129 8.74 4.20 5.85
CA ARG A 129 10.17 3.89 5.65
C ARG A 129 10.59 2.57 6.29
N SER A 130 10.13 2.28 7.51
CA SER A 130 10.56 1.11 8.28
C SER A 130 10.02 -0.20 7.71
N PHE A 131 8.90 -0.17 7.00
CA PHE A 131 8.32 -1.34 6.33
C PHE A 131 9.12 -1.78 5.10
N LEU A 132 9.62 -0.85 4.29
CA LEU A 132 10.18 -1.18 2.98
C LEU A 132 11.70 -1.08 2.89
N LEU A 133 12.30 0.01 3.39
CA LEU A 133 13.72 0.27 3.13
C LEU A 133 14.65 -0.78 3.75
N PRO A 134 14.42 -1.29 4.98
CA PRO A 134 15.26 -2.35 5.52
C PRO A 134 15.16 -3.66 4.75
N LEU A 135 13.98 -3.95 4.16
CA LEU A 135 13.81 -5.13 3.31
C LEU A 135 14.64 -5.01 2.03
N LEU A 136 14.64 -3.85 1.37
CA LEU A 136 15.38 -3.66 0.11
C LEU A 136 16.90 -3.57 0.30
N LYS A 137 17.37 -2.97 1.40
CA LYS A 137 18.82 -2.79 1.65
C LYS A 137 19.58 -4.07 1.96
N ARG A 138 18.91 -5.04 2.60
CA ARG A 138 19.53 -6.28 3.11
C ARG A 138 19.38 -7.46 2.16
N VAL A 139 18.81 -7.23 0.98
CA VAL A 139 18.58 -8.29 -0.01
C VAL A 139 19.88 -8.90 -0.52
N ASP A 140 20.95 -8.10 -0.57
CA ASP A 140 22.25 -8.51 -1.11
C ASP A 140 23.23 -8.94 0.00
N ASP A 141 22.75 -9.10 1.24
CA ASP A 141 23.60 -9.52 2.35
C ASP A 141 24.15 -10.94 2.07
N ALA A 142 25.47 -11.08 2.03
CA ALA A 142 26.14 -12.38 1.79
C ALA A 142 25.80 -13.46 2.85
N GLY A 143 25.09 -13.09 3.92
CA GLY A 143 24.64 -13.97 5.00
C GLY A 143 23.28 -14.65 4.78
N LEU A 144 22.61 -14.42 3.64
CA LEU A 144 21.31 -15.05 3.35
C LEU A 144 21.45 -16.56 3.18
N ASN A 145 20.55 -17.28 3.86
CA ASN A 145 20.47 -18.75 3.82
C ASN A 145 19.58 -19.29 2.68
N PHE A 146 19.06 -18.42 1.83
CA PHE A 146 18.15 -18.76 0.74
C PHE A 146 18.59 -18.01 -0.52
N HIS A 147 18.37 -18.63 -1.68
CA HIS A 147 18.87 -18.12 -2.94
C HIS A 147 17.83 -17.26 -3.65
N LEU A 148 17.66 -16.03 -3.16
CA LEU A 148 16.59 -15.13 -3.60
C LEU A 148 16.57 -14.88 -5.11
N PHE A 149 17.74 -14.75 -5.74
CA PHE A 149 17.88 -14.45 -7.18
C PHE A 149 17.94 -15.69 -8.08
N SER A 150 17.88 -16.90 -7.51
CA SER A 150 17.87 -18.14 -8.30
C SER A 150 16.70 -19.03 -7.92
N GLU A 151 16.88 -19.97 -6.98
CA GLU A 151 15.91 -21.01 -6.64
C GLU A 151 14.67 -20.41 -5.96
N ASP A 152 14.88 -19.55 -4.97
CA ASP A 152 13.84 -19.00 -4.09
C ASP A 152 13.21 -17.71 -4.61
N SER A 153 13.22 -17.53 -5.93
CA SER A 153 12.68 -16.34 -6.60
C SER A 153 11.20 -16.07 -6.32
N ILE A 154 10.45 -17.02 -5.76
CA ILE A 154 9.07 -16.77 -5.31
C ILE A 154 9.03 -15.71 -4.20
N ILE A 155 10.05 -15.70 -3.33
CA ILE A 155 10.22 -14.66 -2.32
C ILE A 155 10.49 -13.32 -3.02
N LEU A 156 11.31 -13.32 -4.07
CA LEU A 156 11.62 -12.12 -4.86
C LEU A 156 10.37 -11.55 -5.54
N VAL A 157 9.59 -12.40 -6.19
CA VAL A 157 8.28 -12.06 -6.77
C VAL A 157 7.40 -11.40 -5.72
N ARG A 158 7.31 -12.01 -4.53
CA ARG A 158 6.45 -11.49 -3.47
C ARG A 158 6.97 -10.18 -2.90
N LEU A 159 8.28 -10.04 -2.73
CA LEU A 159 8.93 -8.82 -2.24
C LEU A 159 8.64 -7.64 -3.18
N LEU A 160 8.76 -7.83 -4.50
CA LEU A 160 8.42 -6.79 -5.49
C LEU A 160 6.94 -6.39 -5.40
N GLN A 161 6.03 -7.36 -5.28
CA GLN A 161 4.60 -7.08 -5.11
C GLN A 161 4.31 -6.29 -3.83
N VAL A 162 4.91 -6.70 -2.70
CA VAL A 162 4.74 -6.03 -1.41
C VAL A 162 5.35 -4.62 -1.45
N GLY A 163 6.50 -4.44 -2.09
CA GLY A 163 7.06 -3.11 -2.35
C GLY A 163 6.08 -2.20 -3.08
N GLY A 164 5.48 -2.69 -4.17
CA GLY A 164 4.45 -1.95 -4.90
C GLY A 164 3.23 -1.58 -4.03
N ILE A 165 2.73 -2.52 -3.23
CA ILE A 165 1.60 -2.28 -2.30
C ILE A 165 1.97 -1.21 -1.26
N ILE A 166 3.18 -1.29 -0.70
CA ILE A 166 3.64 -0.31 0.29
C ILE A 166 3.75 1.10 -0.33
N ILE A 167 4.23 1.22 -1.58
CA ILE A 167 4.26 2.51 -2.29
C ILE A 167 2.85 3.05 -2.50
N GLU A 168 1.89 2.20 -2.87
CA GLU A 168 0.49 2.58 -3.01
C GLU A 168 -0.10 3.07 -1.69
N CYS A 169 0.17 2.39 -0.58
CA CYS A 169 -0.19 2.84 0.77
C CYS A 169 0.50 4.15 1.18
N ALA A 170 1.67 4.46 0.60
CA ALA A 170 2.46 5.64 0.88
C ALA A 170 2.18 6.85 -0.04
N MET A 171 1.28 6.75 -1.02
CA MET A 171 1.15 7.68 -2.17
C MET A 171 1.17 9.18 -1.84
N ASN A 172 0.57 9.60 -0.72
CA ASN A 172 0.44 11.02 -0.35
C ASN A 172 1.39 11.46 0.79
N ILE A 173 2.51 10.75 0.97
CA ILE A 173 3.48 10.99 2.05
C ILE A 173 4.82 11.41 1.43
N PRO A 174 5.55 12.39 2.00
CA PRO A 174 6.82 12.86 1.45
C PRO A 174 7.87 11.74 1.30
N ASP A 175 7.83 10.75 2.19
CA ASP A 175 8.75 9.61 2.20
C ASP A 175 8.56 8.64 1.02
N SER A 176 7.41 8.73 0.35
CA SER A 176 7.08 7.89 -0.80
C SER A 176 8.06 8.03 -1.95
N HIS A 177 8.66 9.22 -2.13
CA HIS A 177 9.64 9.46 -3.18
C HIS A 177 10.92 8.64 -2.96
N GLU A 178 11.50 8.72 -1.76
CA GLU A 178 12.72 7.97 -1.41
C GLU A 178 12.50 6.46 -1.51
N MET A 179 11.36 5.98 -1.01
CA MET A 179 10.97 4.58 -1.09
C MET A 179 10.77 4.12 -2.54
N SER A 180 10.17 4.94 -3.38
CA SER A 180 9.95 4.62 -4.80
C SER A 180 11.26 4.57 -5.57
N PHE A 181 12.23 5.43 -5.25
CA PHE A 181 13.56 5.39 -5.85
C PHE A 181 14.32 4.12 -5.45
N ALA A 182 14.34 3.78 -4.17
CA ALA A 182 14.96 2.55 -3.70
C ALA A 182 14.31 1.30 -4.34
N LEU A 183 12.99 1.29 -4.49
CA LEU A 183 12.29 0.21 -5.17
C LEU A 183 12.58 0.19 -6.69
N LEU A 184 12.73 1.37 -7.32
CA LEU A 184 13.08 1.47 -8.74
C LEU A 184 14.49 0.94 -9.01
N ASP A 185 15.48 1.26 -8.17
CA ASP A 185 16.82 0.68 -8.23
C ASP A 185 16.76 -0.85 -8.16
N PHE A 186 15.97 -1.38 -7.23
CA PHE A 186 15.79 -2.81 -7.08
C PHE A 186 15.10 -3.45 -8.29
N ILE A 187 14.06 -2.81 -8.82
CA ILE A 187 13.40 -3.21 -10.07
C ILE A 187 14.42 -3.26 -11.22
N TRP A 188 15.26 -2.23 -11.33
CA TRP A 188 16.25 -2.11 -12.38
C TRP A 188 17.28 -3.22 -12.32
N TYR A 189 17.67 -3.64 -11.11
CA TYR A 189 18.56 -4.77 -10.89
C TYR A 189 17.97 -6.10 -11.38
N VAL A 190 16.66 -6.33 -11.19
CA VAL A 190 15.99 -7.61 -11.48
C VAL A 190 15.19 -7.65 -12.79
N ARG A 191 15.17 -6.56 -13.57
CA ARG A 191 14.30 -6.40 -14.74
C ARG A 191 14.51 -7.48 -15.82
N ASP A 192 15.75 -7.94 -15.98
CA ASP A 192 16.16 -8.92 -17.02
C ASP A 192 16.25 -10.35 -16.45
N HIS A 193 15.58 -10.61 -15.33
CA HIS A 193 15.64 -11.90 -14.64
C HIS A 193 15.13 -13.06 -15.50
N SER A 194 15.75 -14.23 -15.40
CA SER A 194 15.43 -15.44 -16.18
C SER A 194 13.97 -15.86 -16.08
N LYS A 195 13.43 -15.88 -14.85
CA LYS A 195 12.04 -16.24 -14.55
C LYS A 195 11.06 -15.10 -14.89
N ALA A 196 10.08 -15.40 -15.76
CA ALA A 196 9.06 -14.44 -16.20
C ALA A 196 8.17 -13.90 -15.07
N ALA A 197 7.93 -14.69 -14.02
CA ALA A 197 7.18 -14.24 -12.85
C ALA A 197 7.85 -13.04 -12.15
N VAL A 198 9.19 -13.02 -12.09
CA VAL A 198 9.96 -11.91 -11.50
C VAL A 198 9.82 -10.67 -12.37
N ARG A 199 9.99 -10.80 -13.69
CA ARG A 199 9.83 -9.67 -14.63
C ARG A 199 8.42 -9.08 -14.58
N LYS A 200 7.38 -9.93 -14.50
CA LYS A 200 5.99 -9.49 -14.30
C LYS A 200 5.80 -8.76 -12.97
N ALA A 201 6.39 -9.24 -11.88
CA ALA A 201 6.32 -8.59 -10.58
C ALA A 201 7.07 -7.26 -10.55
N ALA A 202 8.18 -7.14 -11.28
CA ALA A 202 8.92 -5.90 -11.46
C ALA A 202 8.07 -4.85 -12.21
N LEU A 203 7.37 -5.25 -13.27
CA LEU A 203 6.40 -4.38 -13.96
C LEU A 203 5.22 -3.98 -13.06
N PHE A 204 4.75 -4.88 -12.19
CA PHE A 204 3.72 -4.54 -11.20
C PHE A 204 4.22 -3.49 -10.22
N ALA A 205 5.42 -3.65 -9.68
CA ALA A 205 6.00 -2.68 -8.77
C ALA A 205 6.21 -1.32 -9.46
N LEU A 206 6.69 -1.32 -10.70
CA LEU A 206 6.81 -0.12 -11.52
C LEU A 206 5.45 0.57 -11.71
N SER A 207 4.39 -0.18 -12.01
CA SER A 207 3.06 0.41 -12.21
C SER A 207 2.56 1.13 -10.96
N ARG A 208 2.83 0.59 -9.77
CA ARG A 208 2.51 1.25 -8.49
C ARG A 208 3.31 2.54 -8.28
N ILE A 209 4.58 2.57 -8.68
CA ILE A 209 5.40 3.80 -8.66
C ILE A 209 4.82 4.86 -9.62
N LEU A 210 4.47 4.46 -10.85
CA LEU A 210 3.90 5.36 -11.87
C LEU A 210 2.52 5.91 -11.48
N LEU A 211 1.73 5.12 -10.74
CA LEU A 211 0.45 5.59 -10.19
C LEU A 211 0.65 6.52 -8.99
N ALA A 212 1.67 6.26 -8.17
CA ALA A 212 1.92 7.05 -6.97
C ALA A 212 2.58 8.41 -7.27
N HIS A 213 3.36 8.49 -8.36
CA HIS A 213 4.16 9.66 -8.67
C HIS A 213 3.97 10.11 -10.13
N PRO A 214 3.85 11.42 -10.40
CA PRO A 214 3.96 11.93 -11.75
C PRO A 214 5.27 11.52 -12.42
N SER A 215 5.25 11.29 -13.74
CA SER A 215 6.41 10.83 -14.50
C SER A 215 7.66 11.69 -14.35
N TYR A 216 7.52 13.01 -14.18
CA TYR A 216 8.67 13.90 -13.99
C TYR A 216 9.42 13.68 -12.65
N VAL A 217 8.79 13.06 -11.65
CA VAL A 217 9.44 12.77 -10.35
C VAL A 217 10.59 11.79 -10.55
N LEU A 218 10.44 10.83 -11.45
CA LEU A 218 11.47 9.85 -11.78
C LEU A 218 12.69 10.49 -12.47
N ASN A 219 12.56 11.67 -13.09
CA ASN A 219 13.73 12.40 -13.63
C ASN A 219 14.60 13.03 -12.54
N ARG A 220 14.14 13.10 -11.29
CA ARG A 220 14.95 13.53 -10.14
C ARG A 220 15.82 12.40 -9.60
N HIS A 221 15.61 11.19 -10.07
CA HIS A 221 16.42 10.04 -9.69
C HIS A 221 17.76 10.08 -10.43
N ASN A 222 18.86 9.83 -9.71
CA ASN A 222 20.20 10.05 -10.26
C ASN A 222 20.60 9.02 -11.31
N THR A 223 20.13 7.77 -11.20
CA THR A 223 20.65 6.64 -11.98
C THR A 223 19.72 6.24 -13.13
N ILE A 224 18.42 6.41 -12.96
CA ILE A 224 17.39 5.85 -13.85
C ILE A 224 16.45 6.99 -14.22
N THR A 225 16.39 7.31 -15.51
CA THR A 225 15.54 8.38 -16.03
C THR A 225 14.23 7.82 -16.60
N MET A 226 13.23 8.68 -16.82
CA MET A 226 12.01 8.26 -17.52
C MET A 226 12.26 7.76 -18.95
N SER A 227 13.29 8.27 -19.63
CA SER A 227 13.69 7.77 -20.94
C SER A 227 14.13 6.31 -20.87
N ASP A 228 14.90 5.96 -19.84
CA ASP A 228 15.36 4.57 -19.63
C ASP A 228 14.16 3.66 -19.38
N VAL A 229 13.25 4.07 -18.49
CA VAL A 229 12.01 3.33 -18.21
C VAL A 229 11.18 3.13 -19.49
N ARG A 230 10.99 4.17 -20.30
CA ARG A 230 10.26 4.05 -21.58
C ARG A 230 10.95 3.12 -22.56
N SER A 231 12.28 3.20 -22.66
CA SER A 231 13.08 2.33 -23.52
C SER A 231 12.99 0.85 -23.10
N TRP A 232 13.06 0.60 -21.79
CA TRP A 232 12.88 -0.73 -21.22
C TRP A 232 11.46 -1.29 -21.47
N LEU A 233 10.42 -0.49 -21.24
CA LEU A 233 9.03 -0.91 -21.52
C LEU A 233 8.82 -1.21 -23.01
N TYR A 234 9.33 -0.34 -23.89
CA TYR A 234 9.25 -0.54 -25.33
C TYR A 234 9.93 -1.83 -25.76
N THR A 235 11.18 -2.07 -25.36
CA THR A 235 11.90 -3.31 -25.71
C THR A 235 11.18 -4.55 -25.17
N THR A 236 10.76 -4.53 -23.91
CA THR A 236 10.04 -5.65 -23.26
C THR A 236 8.75 -6.03 -24.00
N GLN A 237 8.04 -5.09 -24.62
CA GLN A 237 6.81 -5.38 -25.39
C GLN A 237 7.05 -6.24 -26.62
N PHE A 238 8.27 -6.24 -27.17
CA PHE A 238 8.61 -6.98 -28.39
C PHE A 238 9.56 -8.15 -28.14
N SER A 239 10.44 -8.04 -27.15
CA SER A 239 11.51 -9.02 -26.92
C SER A 239 11.19 -10.08 -25.87
N ASP A 240 10.23 -9.85 -24.96
CA ASP A 240 9.97 -10.81 -23.88
C ASP A 240 9.34 -12.10 -24.43
N PRO A 241 9.81 -13.30 -24.05
CA PRO A 241 9.25 -14.56 -24.52
C PRO A 241 7.78 -14.78 -24.07
N VAL A 242 7.38 -14.22 -22.93
CA VAL A 242 6.10 -14.49 -22.28
C VAL A 242 5.07 -13.39 -22.60
N SER A 243 3.89 -13.79 -23.09
CA SER A 243 2.87 -12.84 -23.54
C SER A 243 2.36 -11.96 -22.41
N GLU A 244 2.12 -12.51 -21.23
CA GLU A 244 1.60 -11.72 -20.11
C GLU A 244 2.56 -10.61 -19.68
N VAL A 245 3.88 -10.80 -19.86
CA VAL A 245 4.88 -9.78 -19.56
C VAL A 245 4.85 -8.67 -20.61
N ARG A 246 4.77 -9.05 -21.91
CA ARG A 246 4.63 -8.07 -23.02
C ARG A 246 3.36 -7.22 -22.87
N ASP A 247 2.24 -7.87 -22.57
CA ASP A 247 0.95 -7.19 -22.42
C ASP A 247 0.95 -6.26 -21.22
N PHE A 248 1.57 -6.67 -20.11
CA PHE A 248 1.65 -5.83 -18.93
C PHE A 248 2.61 -4.64 -19.11
N SER A 249 3.69 -4.82 -19.86
CA SER A 249 4.57 -3.72 -20.26
C SER A 249 3.81 -2.68 -21.10
N ARG A 250 2.92 -3.11 -22.00
CA ARG A 250 2.06 -2.21 -22.79
C ARG A 250 1.12 -1.39 -21.90
N ILE A 251 0.53 -2.02 -20.88
CA ILE A 251 -0.31 -1.32 -19.90
C ILE A 251 0.50 -0.25 -19.16
N CYS A 252 1.71 -0.58 -18.69
CA CYS A 252 2.58 0.38 -18.01
C CYS A 252 2.98 1.55 -18.93
N MET A 253 3.27 1.28 -20.20
CA MET A 253 3.61 2.31 -21.18
C MET A 253 2.45 3.28 -21.41
N ASN A 254 1.22 2.77 -21.51
CA ASN A 254 0.02 3.60 -21.68
C ASN A 254 -0.32 4.43 -20.44
N ALA A 255 0.12 4.00 -19.24
CA ALA A 255 -0.07 4.74 -18.01
C ALA A 255 0.85 5.97 -17.90
N ILE A 256 1.96 6.00 -18.64
CA ILE A 256 2.84 7.16 -18.67
C ILE A 256 2.19 8.23 -19.53
N PRO A 257 1.86 9.42 -18.99
CA PRO A 257 1.34 10.50 -19.81
C PRO A 257 2.33 10.80 -20.94
N ASN A 258 1.84 10.86 -22.17
CA ASN A 258 2.58 11.41 -23.28
C ASN A 258 2.85 12.88 -22.95
N GLY A 259 4.00 13.15 -22.33
CA GLY A 259 4.46 14.51 -22.14
C GLY A 259 4.60 15.13 -23.51
N GLY A 260 3.69 16.06 -23.82
CA GLY A 260 3.97 17.07 -24.83
C GLY A 260 5.29 17.73 -24.46
N LEU A 261 6.14 17.86 -25.47
CA LEU A 261 7.34 18.69 -25.47
C LEU A 261 7.06 20.08 -24.86
#